data_AF-A0A8K0NU30-F1
#
_entry.id   AF-A0A8K0NU30-F1
#
_cell.length_a   1.000
_cell.length_b   1.000
_cell.length_c   1.000
_cell.angle_alpha   90.00
_cell.angle_beta   90.00
_cell.angle_gamma   90.00
#
_symmetry.space_group_name_H-M   'P 1'
#
loop_
_entity.id
_entity.type
_entity.pdbx_description
1 polymer ?
#
loop_
_entity_poly.entity_id
_entity_poly.type
_entity_poly.pdbx_seq_one_letter_code
_entity_poly.pdbx_strand_id
1 'polypeptide(L)'
;MVYNGLEMAMHSMMDGPCLSDVVFVHPVLNGLFTFLQMHFLFVNSQVVVERFGLAARFGFMHLVGTNLALWVRLIVWETGLEWTYFIHLAQGGSLEDFSPVSYSLESASPSPRMLPTPLELRGFPRSMTSRVTRDVLTPMTVMYLIFPASLFYVEAFLVEEKKNHTGLFASDGYHPLSESHIDQVMALHRCLNTNSLGQLWTSSMPFLFPFLVEFSLIAAAVMFVMAQKVGQGQKLAAEIKCKAGMGLSSGSSSKRNTDCHGASKGLFLGLLCLVSGIVITIVFFVVKDNEQFSPLLAFWLCSGTRIALLALCTLLTGVGLIQIRRLSLVTACSRHRGPLPTLDRILQHASLTGVVLYSIFGMVAGGSKLLDGDSRHISVFVSGALLLVQAAAQSALISEALHRICVSRLQLLLRPGRQVITFLLFANSILWVFDAFVTHSWAAQEVQLHFYGLLVWGVVSRISLPLLVFYRFHSVVLLLEVWKRSYGSSGIY
;
A
#
# COMPACT_ATOMS: atom_id res chain seq x y z
N MET A 1 3.28 12.25 -10.04
CA MET A 1 4.04 13.28 -10.80
C MET A 1 5.47 12.86 -11.03
N VAL A 2 6.30 12.65 -10.00
CA VAL A 2 7.70 12.17 -10.17
C VAL A 2 7.77 10.90 -11.03
N TYR A 3 6.94 9.91 -10.73
CA TYR A 3 6.84 8.68 -11.53
C TYR A 3 6.56 8.96 -13.02
N ASN A 4 5.48 9.69 -13.34
CA ASN A 4 5.12 10.04 -14.72
C ASN A 4 6.23 10.84 -15.41
N GLY A 5 6.91 11.73 -14.68
CA GLY A 5 8.03 12.51 -15.20
C GLY A 5 9.23 11.64 -15.56
N LEU A 6 9.59 10.68 -14.69
CA LEU A 6 10.65 9.72 -14.97
C LEU A 6 10.28 8.78 -16.13
N GLU A 7 9.03 8.31 -16.20
CA GLU A 7 8.51 7.47 -17.29
C GLU A 7 8.56 8.22 -18.63
N MET A 8 8.11 9.48 -18.67
CA MET A 8 8.19 10.33 -19.87
C MET A 8 9.64 10.60 -20.29
N ALA A 9 10.51 10.93 -19.33
CA ALA A 9 11.90 11.24 -19.61
C ALA A 9 12.64 10.00 -20.14
N MET A 10 12.39 8.84 -19.55
CA MET A 10 12.89 7.56 -20.03
C MET A 10 12.46 7.30 -21.48
N HIS A 11 11.17 7.42 -21.82
CA HIS A 11 10.70 7.20 -23.19
C HIS A 11 11.25 8.22 -24.19
N SER A 12 11.51 9.47 -23.78
CA SER A 12 12.12 10.48 -24.64
C SER A 12 13.60 10.21 -24.98
N MET A 13 14.27 9.37 -24.20
CA MET A 13 15.69 9.05 -24.39
C MET A 13 15.94 7.68 -25.01
N MET A 14 14.90 6.85 -25.22
CA MET A 14 15.04 5.54 -25.85
C MET A 14 15.44 5.64 -27.32
N ASP A 15 16.38 4.79 -27.75
CA ASP A 15 16.83 4.72 -29.14
C ASP A 15 15.77 4.08 -30.06
N GLY A 16 15.77 4.49 -31.34
CA GLY A 16 14.77 4.16 -32.37
C GLY A 16 14.30 2.70 -32.50
N PRO A 17 15.13 1.63 -32.33
CA PRO A 17 14.63 0.25 -32.43
C PRO A 17 13.71 -0.17 -31.27
N CYS A 18 13.59 0.62 -30.20
CA CYS A 18 12.73 0.34 -29.05
C CYS A 18 11.52 1.27 -28.93
N LEU A 19 11.42 2.28 -29.81
CA LEU A 19 10.39 3.30 -29.73
C LEU A 19 9.22 2.91 -30.63
N SER A 20 8.12 2.50 -30.02
CA SER A 20 6.81 2.45 -30.69
C SER A 20 6.10 3.78 -30.41
N ASP A 21 5.65 4.49 -31.44
CA ASP A 21 5.00 5.82 -31.31
C ASP A 21 3.75 5.79 -30.40
N VAL A 22 3.09 4.63 -30.30
CA VAL A 22 1.92 4.40 -29.43
C VAL A 22 2.31 4.37 -27.94
N VAL A 23 3.57 4.08 -27.63
CA VAL A 23 4.07 3.94 -26.25
C VAL A 23 4.35 5.29 -25.58
N PHE A 24 4.61 6.37 -26.34
CA PHE A 24 4.86 7.70 -25.75
C PHE A 24 3.57 8.44 -25.34
N VAL A 25 2.45 8.19 -26.02
CA VAL A 25 1.19 8.90 -25.76
C VAL A 25 0.62 8.54 -24.39
N HIS A 26 0.73 7.27 -23.98
CA HIS A 26 0.19 6.78 -22.71
C HIS A 26 0.74 7.53 -21.47
N PRO A 27 2.07 7.62 -21.24
CA PRO A 27 2.61 8.32 -20.07
C PRO A 27 2.31 9.82 -20.08
N VAL A 28 2.23 10.46 -21.26
CA VAL A 28 1.82 11.87 -21.39
C VAL A 28 0.37 12.06 -20.96
N LEU A 29 -0.55 11.22 -21.45
CA LEU A 29 -1.96 11.28 -21.06
C LEU A 29 -2.16 10.96 -19.58
N ASN A 30 -1.44 9.97 -19.04
CA ASN A 30 -1.47 9.63 -17.61
C ASN A 30 -0.92 10.78 -16.75
N GLY A 31 0.16 11.42 -17.21
CA GLY A 31 0.73 12.64 -16.63
C GLY A 31 -0.28 13.77 -16.57
N LEU A 32 -0.89 14.10 -17.71
CA LEU A 32 -1.90 15.14 -17.84
C LEU A 32 -3.13 14.84 -16.97
N PHE A 33 -3.65 13.62 -17.02
CA PHE A 33 -4.77 13.17 -16.20
C PHE A 33 -4.47 13.36 -14.71
N THR A 34 -3.32 12.87 -14.24
CA THR A 34 -2.94 12.95 -12.83
C THR A 34 -2.79 14.42 -12.39
N PHE A 35 -2.23 15.29 -13.24
CA PHE A 35 -2.09 16.72 -12.95
C PHE A 35 -3.45 17.42 -12.88
N LEU A 36 -4.30 17.22 -13.89
CA LEU A 36 -5.65 17.80 -13.95
C LEU A 36 -6.51 17.32 -12.78
N GLN A 37 -6.44 16.03 -12.44
CA GLN A 37 -7.15 15.47 -11.30
C GLN A 37 -6.68 16.06 -9.98
N MET A 38 -5.37 16.19 -9.77
CA MET A 38 -4.82 16.81 -8.56
C MET A 38 -5.25 18.28 -8.44
N HIS A 39 -5.15 19.05 -9.53
CA HIS A 39 -5.62 20.43 -9.59
C HIS A 39 -7.13 20.51 -9.29
N PHE A 40 -7.93 19.66 -9.91
CA PHE A 40 -9.37 19.61 -9.70
C PHE A 40 -9.73 19.31 -8.24
N LEU A 41 -9.12 18.29 -7.63
CA LEU A 41 -9.34 17.92 -6.23
C LEU A 41 -8.93 19.06 -5.29
N PHE A 42 -7.81 19.73 -5.56
CA PHE A 42 -7.36 20.85 -4.75
C PHE A 42 -8.35 22.02 -4.77
N VAL A 43 -8.78 22.44 -5.96
CA VAL A 43 -9.67 23.60 -6.15
C VAL A 43 -11.10 23.30 -5.71
N ASN A 44 -11.61 22.09 -5.97
CA ASN A 44 -13.04 21.80 -5.87
C ASN A 44 -13.42 20.84 -4.73
N SER A 45 -12.48 20.42 -3.87
CA SER A 45 -12.76 19.46 -2.77
C SER A 45 -13.90 19.87 -1.81
N GLN A 46 -14.20 21.17 -1.73
CA GLN A 46 -15.23 21.72 -0.82
C GLN A 46 -16.48 22.26 -1.51
N VAL A 47 -16.52 22.28 -2.85
CA VAL A 47 -17.61 22.93 -3.61
C VAL A 47 -18.77 21.95 -3.82
N VAL A 48 -20.00 22.40 -3.57
CA VAL A 48 -21.22 21.64 -3.86
C VAL A 48 -21.73 22.02 -5.25
N VAL A 49 -21.92 21.03 -6.13
CA VAL A 49 -22.44 21.26 -7.48
C VAL A 49 -23.98 21.35 -7.43
N GLU A 50 -24.49 22.56 -7.68
CA GLU A 50 -25.94 22.86 -7.61
C GLU A 50 -26.66 22.78 -8.97
N ARG A 51 -25.95 22.99 -10.09
CA ARG A 51 -26.52 23.00 -11.46
C ARG A 51 -25.93 21.85 -12.29
N PHE A 52 -26.75 21.22 -13.16
CA PHE A 52 -26.39 20.03 -13.96
C PHE A 52 -26.01 18.78 -13.16
N GLY A 53 -26.78 18.46 -12.13
CA GLY A 53 -26.43 17.40 -11.17
C GLY A 53 -26.26 16.00 -11.78
N LEU A 54 -27.01 15.63 -12.83
CA LEU A 54 -26.86 14.32 -13.46
C LEU A 54 -25.53 14.17 -14.21
N ALA A 55 -25.15 15.17 -15.02
CA ALA A 55 -23.89 15.19 -15.75
C ALA A 55 -22.68 15.24 -14.81
N ALA A 56 -22.76 16.05 -13.74
CA ALA A 56 -21.72 16.09 -12.72
C ALA A 56 -21.61 14.75 -11.97
N ARG A 57 -22.72 14.12 -11.58
CA ARG A 57 -22.72 12.80 -10.94
C ARG A 57 -22.13 11.73 -11.84
N PHE A 58 -22.45 11.75 -13.13
CA PHE A 58 -21.84 10.87 -14.12
C PHE A 58 -20.33 11.11 -14.22
N GLY A 59 -19.90 12.37 -14.35
CA GLY A 59 -18.46 12.71 -14.41
C GLY A 59 -17.69 12.24 -13.18
N PHE A 60 -18.23 12.46 -11.98
CA PHE A 60 -17.60 11.96 -10.75
C PHE A 60 -17.56 10.44 -10.70
N MET A 61 -18.67 9.74 -11.02
CA MET A 61 -18.69 8.27 -11.01
C MET A 61 -17.76 7.68 -12.08
N HIS A 62 -17.64 8.33 -13.24
CA HIS A 62 -16.66 7.95 -14.25
C HIS A 62 -15.24 8.09 -13.70
N LEU A 63 -14.90 9.22 -13.06
CA LEU A 63 -13.59 9.41 -12.43
C LEU A 63 -13.32 8.39 -11.31
N VAL A 64 -14.33 7.97 -10.54
CA VAL A 64 -14.20 6.85 -9.59
C VAL A 64 -13.80 5.58 -10.33
N GLY A 65 -14.53 5.23 -11.40
CA GLY A 65 -14.22 4.07 -12.23
C GLY A 65 -12.81 4.13 -12.82
N THR A 66 -12.39 5.27 -13.36
CA THR A 66 -11.05 5.48 -13.92
C THR A 66 -9.96 5.26 -12.88
N ASN A 67 -10.10 5.81 -11.67
CA ASN A 67 -9.10 5.62 -10.61
C ASN A 67 -9.02 4.17 -10.13
N LEU A 68 -10.15 3.48 -10.01
CA LEU A 68 -10.16 2.04 -9.67
C LEU A 68 -9.56 1.18 -10.79
N ALA A 69 -9.83 1.51 -12.06
CA ALA A 69 -9.22 0.82 -13.21
C ALA A 69 -7.70 1.04 -13.26
N LEU A 70 -7.22 2.26 -12.98
CA LEU A 70 -5.79 2.55 -12.88
C LEU A 70 -5.13 1.76 -11.75
N TRP A 71 -5.79 1.66 -10.60
CA TRP A 71 -5.31 0.84 -9.48
C TRP A 71 -5.18 -0.64 -9.87
N VAL A 72 -6.21 -1.23 -10.47
CA VAL A 72 -6.19 -2.63 -10.93
C VAL A 72 -5.10 -2.84 -11.98
N ARG A 73 -4.97 -1.93 -12.95
CA ARG A 73 -3.91 -1.98 -13.98
C ARG A 73 -2.52 -1.99 -13.34
N LEU A 74 -2.28 -1.15 -12.34
CA LEU A 74 -1.01 -1.07 -11.62
C LEU A 74 -0.68 -2.39 -10.90
N ILE A 75 -1.68 -3.03 -10.28
CA ILE A 75 -1.49 -4.34 -9.65
C ILE A 75 -1.10 -5.40 -10.68
N VAL A 76 -1.88 -5.53 -11.76
CA VAL A 76 -1.67 -6.57 -12.79
C VAL A 76 -0.33 -6.39 -13.48
N TRP A 77 0.00 -5.17 -13.88
CA TRP A 77 1.26 -4.86 -14.58
C TRP A 77 2.48 -5.27 -13.77
N GLU A 78 2.53 -4.87 -12.50
CA GLU A 78 3.66 -5.16 -11.63
C GLU A 78 3.80 -6.66 -11.32
N THR A 79 2.70 -7.33 -10.96
CA THR A 79 2.75 -8.76 -10.66
C THR A 79 3.15 -9.58 -11.88
N GLY A 80 2.66 -9.18 -13.07
CA GLY A 80 3.04 -9.80 -14.34
C GLY A 80 4.52 -9.61 -14.66
N LEU A 81 5.03 -8.38 -14.56
CA LEU A 81 6.45 -8.09 -14.79
C LEU A 81 7.38 -8.86 -13.83
N GLU A 82 7.05 -8.87 -12.54
CA GLU A 82 7.86 -9.59 -11.54
C GLU A 82 7.90 -11.09 -11.81
N TRP A 83 6.76 -11.69 -12.18
CA TRP A 83 6.65 -13.12 -12.45
C TRP A 83 7.33 -13.54 -13.76
N THR A 84 7.11 -12.82 -14.86
CA THR A 84 7.74 -13.10 -16.16
C THR A 84 9.26 -13.03 -16.07
N TYR A 85 9.78 -12.02 -15.38
CA TYR A 85 11.20 -11.85 -15.14
C TYR A 85 11.78 -12.99 -14.27
N PHE A 86 11.05 -13.43 -13.24
CA PHE A 86 11.46 -14.59 -12.43
C PHE A 86 11.56 -15.88 -13.25
N ILE A 87 10.59 -16.14 -14.14
CA ILE A 87 10.60 -17.31 -15.03
C ILE A 87 11.81 -17.29 -15.96
N HIS A 88 12.14 -16.12 -16.52
CA HIS A 88 13.32 -15.98 -17.37
C HIS A 88 14.62 -16.40 -16.65
N LEU A 89 14.81 -15.96 -15.41
CA LEU A 89 15.97 -16.36 -14.60
C LEU A 89 15.98 -17.86 -14.29
N ALA A 90 14.82 -18.43 -13.97
CA ALA A 90 14.69 -19.86 -13.69
C ALA A 90 15.08 -20.72 -14.90
N GLN A 91 14.75 -20.27 -16.12
CA GLN A 91 15.13 -20.92 -17.37
C GLN A 91 16.61 -20.70 -17.71
N GLY A 92 17.12 -19.47 -17.56
CA GLY A 92 18.53 -19.14 -17.84
C GLY A 92 19.53 -19.86 -16.92
N GLY A 93 19.15 -20.19 -15.68
CA GLY A 93 19.98 -20.94 -14.74
C GLY A 93 20.06 -22.45 -15.02
N SER A 94 19.29 -22.97 -15.97
CA SER A 94 19.28 -24.41 -16.31
C SER A 94 20.15 -24.79 -17.52
N LEU A 95 20.84 -23.81 -18.12
CA LEU A 95 21.65 -24.01 -19.34
C LEU A 95 23.17 -23.96 -19.13
N GLU A 96 23.69 -23.78 -17.90
CA GLU A 96 25.14 -23.84 -17.63
C GLU A 96 25.64 -25.20 -17.12
N ASP A 97 24.77 -26.13 -16.73
CA ASP A 97 25.16 -27.49 -16.35
C ASP A 97 24.64 -28.48 -17.40
N PHE A 98 25.37 -28.67 -18.50
CA PHE A 98 25.54 -29.94 -19.24
C PHE A 98 26.31 -29.69 -20.55
N SER A 99 27.63 -29.58 -20.46
CA SER A 99 28.56 -29.99 -21.53
C SER A 99 29.98 -30.12 -20.97
N PRO A 100 30.64 -31.30 -21.05
CA PRO A 100 32.05 -31.43 -20.72
C PRO A 100 32.85 -31.03 -21.97
N VAL A 101 33.37 -29.82 -22.02
CA VAL A 101 34.34 -29.44 -23.07
C VAL A 101 35.65 -28.99 -22.43
N SER A 102 36.68 -29.70 -22.85
CA SER A 102 38.10 -29.66 -22.51
C SER A 102 38.72 -28.27 -22.55
N TYR A 103 39.61 -28.03 -21.59
CA TYR A 103 40.55 -26.90 -21.53
C TYR A 103 41.28 -26.66 -22.86
N SER A 104 41.26 -25.41 -23.33
CA SER A 104 42.42 -24.81 -24.03
C SER A 104 42.42 -23.31 -23.79
N LEU A 105 43.61 -22.84 -23.42
CA LEU A 105 44.00 -21.48 -23.10
C LEU A 105 44.23 -20.72 -24.41
N GLU A 106 43.50 -19.63 -24.69
CA GLU A 106 44.00 -18.40 -25.36
C GLU A 106 42.87 -17.44 -25.79
N SER A 107 43.22 -16.14 -25.77
CA SER A 107 42.48 -14.97 -26.26
C SER A 107 41.37 -14.39 -25.37
N ALA A 108 41.78 -13.39 -24.58
CA ALA A 108 40.90 -12.46 -23.89
C ALA A 108 40.16 -11.57 -24.90
N SER A 109 38.83 -11.66 -24.90
CA SER A 109 37.91 -10.61 -25.35
C SER A 109 36.89 -10.37 -24.23
N PRO A 110 36.43 -9.12 -24.02
CA PRO A 110 35.70 -8.76 -22.82
C PRO A 110 34.32 -9.42 -22.86
N SER A 111 34.00 -10.14 -21.78
CA SER A 111 32.68 -10.67 -21.48
C SER A 111 31.58 -9.63 -21.76
N PRO A 112 30.41 -10.03 -22.28
CA PRO A 112 29.26 -9.14 -22.30
C PRO A 112 28.99 -8.79 -20.85
N ARG A 113 29.17 -7.51 -20.51
CA ARG A 113 28.81 -6.95 -19.20
C ARG A 113 27.42 -7.49 -18.87
N MET A 114 27.33 -8.34 -17.84
CA MET A 114 26.08 -8.72 -17.22
C MET A 114 25.32 -7.42 -16.98
N LEU A 115 24.28 -7.20 -17.78
CA LEU A 115 23.43 -6.03 -17.66
C LEU A 115 22.76 -6.15 -16.30
N PRO A 116 22.94 -5.20 -15.38
CA PRO A 116 22.35 -5.28 -14.05
C PRO A 116 20.83 -5.38 -14.23
N THR A 117 20.30 -6.43 -13.65
CA THR A 117 18.89 -6.78 -13.73
C THR A 117 18.07 -5.81 -12.87
N PRO A 118 16.74 -5.69 -13.04
CA PRO A 118 15.93 -5.02 -12.04
C PRO A 118 15.89 -5.84 -10.74
N LEU A 119 16.42 -7.08 -10.77
CA LEU A 119 16.65 -7.95 -9.63
C LEU A 119 18.05 -7.80 -8.97
N GLU A 120 18.95 -7.01 -9.54
CA GLU A 120 20.16 -6.54 -8.83
C GLU A 120 19.84 -5.34 -7.91
N LEU A 121 18.58 -4.91 -7.84
CA LEU A 121 18.02 -4.35 -6.61
C LEU A 121 17.67 -5.48 -5.63
N ARG A 122 18.74 -6.20 -5.25
CA ARG A 122 18.98 -6.96 -4.02
C ARG A 122 17.72 -7.43 -3.28
N GLY A 123 17.41 -8.71 -3.47
CA GLY A 123 16.58 -9.40 -2.49
C GLY A 123 16.43 -10.90 -2.56
N PHE A 124 16.56 -11.57 -3.70
CA PHE A 124 16.38 -13.02 -3.70
C PHE A 124 17.67 -13.75 -3.30
N PRO A 125 17.71 -14.56 -2.22
CA PRO A 125 18.84 -15.45 -1.99
C PRO A 125 18.90 -16.51 -3.10
N ARG A 126 20.11 -16.81 -3.61
CA ARG A 126 20.35 -17.82 -4.66
C ARG A 126 19.74 -19.19 -4.36
N SER A 127 19.55 -19.51 -3.08
CA SER A 127 18.91 -20.75 -2.62
C SER A 127 17.45 -20.88 -3.06
N MET A 128 16.73 -19.78 -3.29
CA MET A 128 15.33 -19.79 -3.71
C MET A 128 15.19 -19.96 -5.23
N THR A 129 16.05 -19.31 -6.03
CA THR A 129 16.15 -19.56 -7.48
C THR A 129 16.44 -21.03 -7.80
N SER A 130 17.23 -21.71 -6.96
CA SER A 130 17.57 -23.14 -7.13
C SER A 130 16.51 -24.12 -6.61
N ARG A 131 15.70 -23.74 -5.60
CA ARG A 131 14.66 -24.61 -5.03
C ARG A 131 13.31 -24.48 -5.75
N VAL A 132 12.96 -23.27 -6.19
CA VAL A 132 11.66 -22.96 -6.81
C VAL A 132 11.60 -23.46 -8.26
N THR A 133 12.73 -23.67 -8.95
CA THR A 133 12.77 -24.39 -10.24
C THR A 133 12.09 -25.76 -10.19
N ARG A 134 11.98 -26.38 -9.01
CA ARG A 134 11.33 -27.68 -8.83
C ARG A 134 9.81 -27.61 -8.59
N ASP A 135 9.31 -26.47 -8.07
CA ASP A 135 7.90 -26.29 -7.66
C ASP A 135 7.10 -25.38 -8.64
N VAL A 136 7.74 -24.76 -9.63
CA VAL A 136 7.08 -23.90 -10.65
C VAL A 136 6.10 -24.67 -11.55
N LEU A 137 6.14 -26.01 -11.56
CA LEU A 137 5.28 -26.80 -12.43
C LEU A 137 3.82 -26.95 -11.93
N THR A 138 3.48 -26.49 -10.72
CA THR A 138 2.09 -26.53 -10.20
C THR A 138 1.87 -25.39 -9.19
N PRO A 139 1.07 -24.33 -9.50
CA PRO A 139 -0.38 -24.37 -9.18
C PRO A 139 -1.26 -23.34 -9.93
N MET A 140 -2.02 -23.74 -10.95
CA MET A 140 -3.11 -22.92 -11.53
C MET A 140 -4.48 -23.16 -10.83
N THR A 141 -4.60 -24.23 -10.06
CA THR A 141 -5.89 -24.70 -9.50
C THR A 141 -6.48 -23.77 -8.44
N VAL A 142 -5.65 -22.96 -7.76
CA VAL A 142 -6.10 -22.05 -6.68
C VAL A 142 -6.65 -20.73 -7.25
N MET A 143 -6.25 -20.33 -8.45
CA MET A 143 -6.64 -19.05 -9.07
C MET A 143 -8.12 -19.01 -9.47
N TYR A 144 -8.65 -20.14 -9.98
CA TYR A 144 -10.06 -20.27 -10.37
C TYR A 144 -11.04 -20.28 -9.18
N LEU A 145 -10.54 -20.46 -7.96
CA LEU A 145 -11.37 -20.44 -6.74
C LEU A 145 -11.55 -19.05 -6.14
N ILE A 146 -10.72 -18.07 -6.52
CA ILE A 146 -10.67 -16.76 -5.82
C ILE A 146 -11.20 -15.60 -6.69
N PHE A 147 -11.09 -15.68 -8.03
CA PHE A 147 -11.52 -14.60 -8.92
C PHE A 147 -12.42 -15.08 -10.06
N PRO A 148 -13.53 -14.38 -10.38
CA PRO A 148 -14.34 -14.70 -11.55
C PRO A 148 -13.54 -14.42 -12.84
N ALA A 149 -13.62 -15.36 -13.79
CA ALA A 149 -12.94 -15.32 -15.09
C ALA A 149 -13.19 -14.02 -15.90
N SER A 150 -14.27 -13.29 -15.59
CA SER A 150 -14.62 -12.02 -16.22
C SER A 150 -13.68 -10.85 -15.92
N LEU A 151 -12.82 -10.94 -14.89
CA LEU A 151 -11.83 -9.90 -14.56
C LEU A 151 -10.52 -10.03 -15.37
N PHE A 152 -10.37 -11.10 -16.16
CA PHE A 152 -9.16 -11.39 -16.95
C PHE A 152 -9.39 -11.26 -18.46
N TYR A 153 -10.17 -10.25 -18.89
CA TYR A 153 -10.11 -9.77 -20.28
C TYR A 153 -8.91 -8.84 -20.48
N VAL A 154 -7.71 -9.38 -20.28
CA VAL A 154 -6.56 -8.97 -21.09
C VAL A 154 -6.49 -10.05 -22.14
N GLU A 155 -6.51 -9.69 -23.42
CA GLU A 155 -6.37 -10.64 -24.53
C GLU A 155 -5.14 -11.54 -24.33
N ALA A 156 -5.33 -12.68 -23.68
CA ALA A 156 -4.61 -13.88 -24.01
C ALA A 156 -5.05 -14.21 -25.43
N PHE A 157 -4.27 -13.73 -26.39
CA PHE A 157 -4.40 -14.02 -27.80
C PHE A 157 -4.29 -15.55 -27.95
N LEU A 158 -5.43 -16.25 -27.91
CA LEU A 158 -5.52 -17.67 -28.17
C LEU A 158 -5.25 -17.87 -29.66
N VAL A 159 -4.00 -18.17 -30.01
CA VAL A 159 -3.68 -18.73 -31.31
C VAL A 159 -4.22 -20.15 -31.32
N GLU A 160 -5.29 -20.33 -32.08
CA GLU A 160 -5.95 -21.59 -32.38
C GLU A 160 -4.99 -22.48 -33.19
N GLU A 161 -4.31 -23.43 -32.54
CA GLU A 161 -3.44 -24.37 -33.26
C GLU A 161 -4.22 -25.59 -33.74
N LYS A 162 -4.31 -25.69 -35.07
CA LYS A 162 -4.97 -26.73 -35.84
C LYS A 162 -4.28 -28.08 -35.60
N LYS A 163 -4.97 -29.02 -34.97
CA LYS A 163 -4.50 -30.40 -34.79
C LYS A 163 -4.21 -31.08 -36.13
N ASN A 164 -3.03 -31.69 -36.25
CA ASN A 164 -2.83 -32.89 -37.06
C ASN A 164 -1.92 -33.87 -36.30
N HIS A 165 -2.42 -35.10 -36.17
CA HIS A 165 -1.86 -36.20 -35.40
C HIS A 165 -0.48 -36.66 -35.90
N THR A 166 0.42 -37.05 -34.99
CA THR A 166 0.81 -38.44 -34.66
C THR A 166 2.14 -38.45 -33.89
N GLY A 167 2.19 -39.08 -32.71
CA GLY A 167 3.47 -39.47 -32.08
C GLY A 167 3.53 -39.35 -30.56
N LEU A 168 3.40 -40.49 -29.88
CA LEU A 168 3.98 -40.91 -28.59
C LEU A 168 4.21 -39.86 -27.47
N PHE A 169 3.54 -40.10 -26.33
CA PHE A 169 3.65 -39.42 -25.04
C PHE A 169 5.09 -39.08 -24.59
N ALA A 170 5.62 -37.95 -25.03
CA ALA A 170 6.52 -37.14 -24.22
C ALA A 170 5.63 -36.30 -23.30
N SER A 171 5.86 -36.37 -21.99
CA SER A 171 5.22 -35.48 -21.03
C SER A 171 5.79 -34.08 -21.26
N ASP A 172 5.22 -33.35 -22.23
CA ASP A 172 5.49 -31.92 -22.41
C ASP A 172 5.20 -31.22 -21.09
N GLY A 173 6.27 -30.75 -20.45
CA GLY A 173 6.17 -29.95 -19.24
C GLY A 173 5.26 -28.77 -19.51
N TYR A 174 4.33 -28.50 -18.60
CA TYR A 174 3.47 -27.33 -18.70
C TYR A 174 4.35 -26.07 -18.68
N HIS A 175 4.51 -25.41 -19.83
CA HIS A 175 5.15 -24.11 -19.96
C HIS A 175 4.07 -23.02 -19.86
N PRO A 176 3.95 -22.31 -18.72
CA PRO A 176 2.86 -21.36 -18.50
C PRO A 176 2.96 -20.09 -19.37
N LEU A 177 4.08 -19.88 -20.08
CA LEU A 177 4.36 -18.72 -20.92
C LEU A 177 5.07 -19.17 -22.20
N SER A 178 4.70 -18.58 -23.34
CA SER A 178 5.44 -18.74 -24.59
C SER A 178 6.82 -18.10 -24.47
N GLU A 179 7.87 -18.75 -24.97
CA GLU A 179 9.23 -18.20 -25.03
C GLU A 179 9.27 -16.83 -25.74
N SER A 180 8.44 -16.65 -26.77
CA SER A 180 8.28 -15.38 -27.47
C SER A 180 7.84 -14.22 -26.57
N HIS A 181 7.00 -14.49 -25.56
CA HIS A 181 6.52 -13.49 -24.61
C HIS A 181 7.62 -13.11 -23.61
N ILE A 182 8.38 -14.11 -23.16
CA ILE A 182 9.52 -13.89 -22.26
C ILE A 182 10.57 -13.03 -22.96
N ASP A 183 10.89 -13.34 -24.22
CA ASP A 183 11.83 -12.57 -25.02
C ASP A 183 11.39 -11.12 -25.25
N GLN A 184 10.10 -10.88 -25.47
CA GLN A 184 9.54 -9.53 -25.60
C GLN A 184 9.71 -8.71 -24.32
N VAL A 185 9.38 -9.28 -23.15
CA VAL A 185 9.53 -8.59 -21.86
C VAL A 185 11.01 -8.31 -21.57
N MET A 186 11.89 -9.26 -21.86
CA MET A 186 13.33 -9.10 -21.68
C MET A 186 13.95 -8.10 -22.64
N ALA A 187 13.49 -8.06 -23.90
CA ALA A 187 13.91 -7.06 -24.88
C ALA A 187 13.48 -5.65 -24.43
N LEU A 188 12.23 -5.50 -23.96
CA LEU A 188 11.73 -4.25 -23.38
C LEU A 188 12.57 -3.84 -22.17
N HIS A 189 12.85 -4.77 -21.25
CA HIS A 189 13.67 -4.51 -20.06
C HIS A 189 15.10 -4.08 -20.42
N ARG A 190 15.75 -4.79 -21.35
CA ARG A 190 17.08 -4.40 -21.85
C ARG A 190 17.05 -3.01 -22.44
N CYS A 191 15.98 -2.66 -23.17
CA CYS A 191 15.89 -1.34 -23.74
C CYS A 191 15.58 -0.24 -22.72
N LEU A 192 14.82 -0.54 -21.67
CA LEU A 192 14.64 0.37 -20.54
C LEU A 192 16.00 0.68 -19.88
N ASN A 193 16.93 -0.28 -19.82
CA ASN A 193 18.21 -0.13 -19.14
C ASN A 193 19.40 0.31 -20.03
N THR A 194 19.18 0.68 -21.30
CA THR A 194 20.25 1.22 -22.17
C THR A 194 20.73 2.60 -21.71
N ASN A 195 19.86 3.37 -21.06
CA ASN A 195 20.11 4.75 -20.68
C ASN A 195 20.06 4.95 -19.16
N SER A 196 20.80 5.94 -18.67
CA SER A 196 20.86 6.28 -17.24
C SER A 196 19.51 6.66 -16.64
N LEU A 197 18.64 7.35 -17.38
CA LEU A 197 17.29 7.69 -16.91
C LEU A 197 16.36 6.47 -16.80
N GLY A 198 16.52 5.49 -17.69
CA GLY A 198 15.73 4.27 -17.61
C GLY A 198 16.19 3.36 -16.47
N GLN A 199 17.51 3.29 -16.21
CA GLN A 199 18.04 2.66 -14.99
C GLN A 199 17.56 3.37 -13.72
N LEU A 200 17.50 4.70 -13.72
CA LEU A 200 16.97 5.48 -12.60
C LEU A 200 15.48 5.19 -12.39
N TRP A 201 14.69 5.13 -13.47
CA TRP A 201 13.27 4.80 -13.39
C TRP A 201 13.05 3.39 -12.84
N THR A 202 13.67 2.36 -13.43
CA THR A 202 13.56 0.96 -12.98
C THR A 202 13.99 0.82 -11.51
N SER A 203 15.05 1.51 -11.09
CA SER A 203 15.48 1.52 -9.69
C SER A 203 14.54 2.24 -8.73
N SER A 204 13.78 3.22 -9.21
CA SER A 204 12.90 4.05 -8.38
C SER A 204 11.47 3.50 -8.27
N MET A 205 11.02 2.69 -9.25
CA MET A 205 9.65 2.19 -9.29
C MET A 205 9.18 1.50 -8.00
N PRO A 206 9.96 0.59 -7.37
CA PRO A 206 9.49 -0.12 -6.18
C PRO A 206 9.16 0.82 -5.02
N PHE A 207 9.83 1.97 -4.95
CA PHE A 207 9.61 2.99 -3.91
C PHE A 207 8.46 3.93 -4.24
N LEU A 208 8.22 4.21 -5.52
CA LEU A 208 7.16 5.12 -5.96
C LEU A 208 5.79 4.44 -6.05
N PHE A 209 5.77 3.13 -6.22
CA PHE A 209 4.56 2.35 -6.45
C PHE A 209 3.50 2.46 -5.34
N PRO A 210 3.84 2.35 -4.03
CA PRO A 210 2.86 2.51 -2.96
C PRO A 210 2.11 3.84 -3.04
N PHE A 211 2.82 4.93 -3.36
CA PHE A 211 2.24 6.27 -3.46
C PHE A 211 1.30 6.43 -4.66
N LEU A 212 1.57 5.74 -5.79
CA LEU A 212 0.67 5.74 -6.95
C LEU A 212 -0.66 5.07 -6.62
N VAL A 213 -0.58 3.91 -5.96
CA VAL A 213 -1.75 3.17 -5.53
C VAL A 213 -2.55 4.00 -4.51
N GLU A 214 -1.90 4.56 -3.50
CA GLU A 214 -2.56 5.44 -2.52
C GLU A 214 -3.27 6.63 -3.17
N PHE A 215 -2.61 7.31 -4.11
CA PHE A 215 -3.20 8.44 -4.82
C PHE A 215 -4.49 8.03 -5.55
N SER A 216 -4.45 6.90 -6.28
CA SER A 216 -5.61 6.41 -7.02
C SER A 216 -6.79 6.07 -6.10
N LEU A 217 -6.53 5.43 -4.95
CA LEU A 217 -7.56 5.06 -3.99
C LEU A 217 -8.17 6.28 -3.28
N ILE A 218 -7.34 7.24 -2.87
CA ILE A 218 -7.79 8.49 -2.24
C ILE A 218 -8.64 9.29 -3.24
N ALA A 219 -8.17 9.43 -4.48
CA ALA A 219 -8.91 10.13 -5.52
C ALA A 219 -10.27 9.47 -5.77
N ALA A 220 -10.33 8.14 -5.92
CA ALA A 220 -11.59 7.41 -6.08
C ALA A 220 -12.57 7.69 -4.92
N ALA A 221 -12.09 7.65 -3.67
CA ALA A 221 -12.95 7.88 -2.52
C ALA A 221 -13.47 9.32 -2.41
N VAL A 222 -12.61 10.31 -2.65
CA VAL A 222 -13.01 11.73 -2.63
C VAL A 222 -14.00 12.01 -3.75
N MET A 223 -13.75 11.52 -4.96
CA MET A 223 -14.67 11.66 -6.11
C MET A 223 -16.02 11.00 -5.83
N PHE A 224 -16.04 9.82 -5.20
CA PHE A 224 -17.28 9.14 -4.83
C PHE A 224 -18.12 9.98 -3.87
N VAL A 225 -17.51 10.59 -2.86
CA VAL A 225 -18.22 11.45 -1.91
C VAL A 225 -18.67 12.76 -2.56
N MET A 226 -17.86 13.34 -3.45
CA MET A 226 -18.30 14.48 -4.26
C MET A 226 -19.52 14.12 -5.11
N ALA A 227 -19.53 12.94 -5.74
CA ALA A 227 -20.66 12.41 -6.50
C ALA A 227 -21.94 12.29 -5.68
N GLN A 228 -21.83 11.84 -4.42
CA GLN A 228 -22.96 11.69 -3.52
C GLN A 228 -23.56 13.04 -3.09
N LYS A 229 -22.73 14.08 -2.97
CA LYS A 229 -23.16 15.43 -2.55
C LYS A 229 -23.82 16.24 -3.67
N VAL A 230 -23.69 15.81 -4.93
CA VAL A 230 -24.29 16.51 -6.08
C VAL A 230 -25.82 16.58 -5.94
N GLY A 231 -26.38 17.79 -6.11
CA GLY A 231 -27.84 18.01 -6.06
C GLY A 231 -28.46 18.00 -4.65
N GLN A 232 -27.67 17.83 -3.57
CA GLN A 232 -28.18 17.88 -2.19
C GLN A 232 -28.34 19.32 -1.65
N GLY A 233 -27.88 20.35 -2.38
CA GLY A 233 -27.96 21.76 -1.97
C GLY A 233 -29.39 22.24 -1.67
N GLN A 234 -30.41 21.71 -2.36
CA GLN A 234 -31.81 22.07 -2.11
C GLN A 234 -32.35 21.57 -0.76
N LYS A 235 -31.84 20.43 -0.24
CA LYS A 235 -32.22 19.94 1.11
C LYS A 235 -31.55 20.75 2.22
N LEU A 236 -30.32 21.22 1.99
CA LEU A 236 -29.59 22.06 2.95
C LEU A 236 -30.17 23.49 3.03
N ALA A 237 -30.59 24.06 1.88
CA ALA A 237 -31.25 25.38 1.84
C ALA A 237 -32.60 25.39 2.58
N ALA A 238 -33.36 24.29 2.54
CA ALA A 238 -34.60 24.13 3.30
C ALA A 238 -34.35 24.06 4.83
N GLU A 239 -33.25 23.44 5.26
CA GLU A 239 -32.84 23.39 6.67
C GLU A 239 -32.29 24.74 7.18
N ILE A 240 -31.64 25.53 6.32
CA ILE A 240 -31.11 26.87 6.66
C ILE A 240 -32.26 27.89 6.78
N LYS A 241 -33.28 27.81 5.93
CA LYS A 241 -34.45 28.71 5.99
C LYS A 241 -35.28 28.50 7.27
N CYS A 242 -35.23 27.30 7.85
CA CYS A 242 -35.86 27.00 9.14
C CYS A 242 -35.05 27.49 10.36
N LYS A 243 -33.77 27.85 10.19
CA LYS A 243 -32.90 28.37 11.26
C LYS A 243 -32.70 29.89 11.24
N ALA A 244 -32.91 30.55 10.10
CA ALA A 244 -32.85 32.01 10.00
C ALA A 244 -33.98 32.73 10.78
N GLY A 245 -34.96 32.00 11.33
CA GLY A 245 -35.99 32.53 12.22
C GLY A 245 -35.58 32.66 13.69
N MET A 246 -34.41 32.16 14.12
CA MET A 246 -33.97 32.23 15.51
C MET A 246 -32.44 32.39 15.64
N GLY A 247 -31.99 33.60 15.95
CA GLY A 247 -30.68 33.82 16.59
C GLY A 247 -29.78 34.85 15.91
N LEU A 248 -29.91 36.12 16.31
CA LEU A 248 -28.83 37.10 16.32
C LEU A 248 -27.88 36.77 17.49
N SER A 249 -26.56 36.73 17.25
CA SER A 249 -25.54 37.40 18.08
C SER A 249 -24.10 37.12 17.61
N SER A 250 -23.31 38.17 17.79
CA SER A 250 -21.91 38.42 17.43
C SER A 250 -20.89 37.58 18.21
N GLY A 251 -19.65 37.45 17.70
CA GLY A 251 -18.49 37.26 18.60
C GLY A 251 -17.23 36.58 18.04
N SER A 252 -16.27 37.42 17.63
CA SER A 252 -14.81 37.32 17.87
C SER A 252 -13.99 36.10 17.40
N SER A 253 -13.06 36.36 16.47
CA SER A 253 -11.95 35.50 16.09
C SER A 253 -10.88 35.41 17.20
N SER A 254 -10.99 34.42 18.09
CA SER A 254 -9.96 34.12 19.10
C SER A 254 -8.86 33.24 18.52
N LYS A 255 -7.61 33.71 18.65
CA LYS A 255 -6.37 33.08 18.17
C LYS A 255 -6.15 31.76 18.92
N ARG A 256 -5.99 30.68 18.16
CA ARG A 256 -5.96 29.29 18.64
C ARG A 256 -4.59 28.95 19.22
N ASN A 257 -4.39 29.16 20.53
CA ASN A 257 -3.18 28.68 21.22
C ASN A 257 -3.28 27.18 21.50
N THR A 258 -2.34 26.40 20.95
CA THR A 258 -2.15 24.98 21.20
C THR A 258 -1.25 24.78 22.42
N ASP A 259 -1.85 24.66 23.61
CA ASP A 259 -1.09 24.41 24.85
C ASP A 259 -0.70 22.93 25.00
N CYS A 260 0.58 22.62 24.80
CA CYS A 260 1.17 21.27 24.88
C CYS A 260 1.49 20.79 26.32
N HIS A 261 1.32 21.64 27.35
CA HIS A 261 1.80 21.41 28.72
C HIS A 261 1.19 20.16 29.45
N GLY A 262 0.15 19.53 28.89
CA GLY A 262 -0.50 18.34 29.48
C GLY A 262 -0.25 17.00 28.75
N ALA A 263 0.54 17.00 27.66
CA ALA A 263 0.78 15.81 26.83
C ALA A 263 2.25 15.33 26.85
N SER A 264 3.12 15.97 27.63
CA SER A 264 4.58 15.82 27.57
C SER A 264 5.08 14.38 27.71
N LYS A 265 4.51 13.55 28.59
CA LYS A 265 4.92 12.14 28.76
C LYS A 265 4.61 11.28 27.53
N GLY A 266 3.41 11.42 26.98
CA GLY A 266 2.99 10.70 25.77
C GLY A 266 3.73 11.18 24.52
N LEU A 267 4.00 12.49 24.46
CA LEU A 267 4.83 13.11 23.43
C LEU A 267 6.26 12.57 23.46
N PHE A 268 6.91 12.53 24.63
CA PHE A 268 8.28 12.06 24.75
C PHE A 268 8.41 10.56 24.40
N LEU A 269 7.52 9.71 24.93
CA LEU A 269 7.52 8.29 24.61
C LEU A 269 7.22 8.03 23.13
N GLY A 270 6.28 8.78 22.55
CA GLY A 270 5.93 8.70 21.14
C GLY A 270 7.09 9.14 20.23
N LEU A 271 7.77 10.24 20.58
CA LEU A 271 8.92 10.73 19.84
C LEU A 271 10.10 9.77 19.92
N LEU A 272 10.37 9.19 21.10
CA LEU A 272 11.40 8.16 21.26
C LEU A 272 11.11 6.93 20.39
N CYS A 273 9.86 6.48 20.35
CA CYS A 273 9.41 5.38 19.50
C CYS A 273 9.58 5.71 18.00
N LEU A 274 9.22 6.94 17.60
CA LEU A 274 9.40 7.41 16.23
C LEU A 274 10.88 7.43 15.83
N VAL A 275 11.74 8.07 16.64
CA VAL A 275 13.18 8.16 16.35
C VAL A 275 13.82 6.77 16.32
N SER A 276 13.52 5.92 17.30
CA SER A 276 14.04 4.55 17.33
C SER A 276 13.63 3.74 16.10
N GLY A 277 12.37 3.81 15.70
CA GLY A 277 11.92 3.10 14.50
C GLY A 277 12.49 3.68 13.19
N ILE A 278 12.72 5.00 13.11
CA ILE A 278 13.43 5.60 11.97
C ILE A 278 14.85 5.06 11.89
N VAL A 279 15.57 5.00 13.01
CA VAL A 279 16.92 4.43 13.06
C VAL A 279 16.91 2.96 12.61
N ILE A 280 15.97 2.14 13.11
CA ILE A 280 15.85 0.74 12.69
C ILE A 280 15.56 0.62 11.18
N THR A 281 14.70 1.49 10.65
CA THR A 281 14.39 1.52 9.20
C THR A 281 15.63 1.87 8.36
N ILE A 282 16.43 2.84 8.80
CA ILE A 282 17.69 3.20 8.14
C ILE A 282 18.68 2.04 8.20
N VAL A 283 18.84 1.42 9.38
CA VAL A 283 19.72 0.25 9.55
C VAL A 283 19.30 -0.87 8.60
N PHE A 284 18.00 -1.16 8.48
CA PHE A 284 17.49 -2.14 7.53
C PHE A 284 17.94 -1.84 6.10
N PHE A 285 17.77 -0.59 5.63
CA PHE A 285 18.18 -0.22 4.27
C PHE A 285 19.68 -0.34 4.02
N VAL A 286 20.51 0.01 5.02
CA VAL A 286 21.97 -0.14 4.93
C VAL A 286 22.36 -1.61 4.88
N VAL A 287 21.63 -2.46 5.58
CA VAL A 287 22.03 -3.84 5.87
C VAL A 287 21.44 -4.87 4.91
N LYS A 288 20.22 -4.66 4.39
CA LYS A 288 19.46 -5.63 3.55
C LYS A 288 20.23 -6.15 2.32
N ASP A 289 21.31 -5.44 2.03
CA ASP A 289 22.05 -5.38 0.82
C ASP A 289 23.44 -6.04 0.97
N ASN A 290 23.94 -6.16 2.20
CA ASN A 290 25.26 -6.71 2.47
C ASN A 290 25.20 -8.24 2.57
N GLU A 291 25.86 -8.94 1.64
CA GLU A 291 25.93 -10.41 1.63
C GLU A 291 26.58 -11.00 2.88
N GLN A 292 27.41 -10.22 3.58
CA GLN A 292 28.05 -10.61 4.84
C GLN A 292 27.08 -10.61 6.04
N PHE A 293 25.88 -10.05 5.88
CA PHE A 293 24.93 -9.94 6.98
C PHE A 293 24.08 -11.20 7.14
N SER A 294 23.88 -11.66 8.38
CA SER A 294 23.11 -12.86 8.66
C SER A 294 21.64 -12.68 8.25
N PRO A 295 21.07 -13.56 7.40
CA PRO A 295 19.67 -13.48 6.98
C PRO A 295 18.71 -13.63 8.16
N LEU A 296 19.10 -14.37 9.20
CA LEU A 296 18.34 -14.51 10.44
C LEU A 296 18.21 -13.17 11.17
N LEU A 297 19.29 -12.38 11.23
CA LEU A 297 19.27 -11.09 11.89
C LEU A 297 18.42 -10.08 11.10
N ALA A 298 18.49 -10.10 9.77
CA ALA A 298 17.64 -9.28 8.91
C ALA A 298 16.15 -9.60 9.09
N PHE A 299 15.80 -10.88 9.17
CA PHE A 299 14.44 -11.33 9.47
C PHE A 299 13.95 -10.78 10.82
N TRP A 300 14.74 -10.91 11.90
CA TRP A 300 14.34 -10.44 13.22
C TRP A 300 14.31 -8.91 13.34
N LEU A 301 15.18 -8.21 12.62
CA LEU A 301 15.12 -6.75 12.49
C LEU A 301 13.78 -6.31 11.89
N CYS A 302 13.24 -7.07 10.93
CA CYS A 302 11.95 -6.76 10.31
C CYS A 302 10.77 -7.25 11.17
N SER A 303 10.67 -8.56 11.32
CA SER A 303 9.54 -9.23 11.98
C SER A 303 9.47 -8.91 13.48
N GLY A 304 10.63 -8.89 14.16
CA GLY A 304 10.71 -8.58 15.59
C GLY A 304 10.34 -7.12 15.89
N THR A 305 10.87 -6.16 15.12
CA THR A 305 10.50 -4.74 15.27
C THR A 305 9.00 -4.53 15.03
N ARG A 306 8.44 -5.16 14.00
CA ARG A 306 7.00 -5.08 13.72
C ARG A 306 6.15 -5.64 14.87
N ILE A 307 6.52 -6.81 15.40
CA ILE A 307 5.83 -7.42 16.57
C ILE A 307 5.91 -6.49 17.78
N ALA A 308 7.09 -5.95 18.09
CA ALA A 308 7.29 -5.07 19.24
C ALA A 308 6.45 -3.78 19.14
N LEU A 309 6.45 -3.13 17.97
CA LEU A 309 5.64 -1.93 17.72
C LEU A 309 4.15 -2.24 17.81
N LEU A 310 3.68 -3.33 17.20
CA LEU A 310 2.27 -3.72 17.24
C LEU A 310 1.81 -4.11 18.65
N ALA A 311 2.63 -4.83 19.41
CA ALA A 311 2.33 -5.20 20.78
C ALA A 311 2.21 -3.96 21.68
N LEU A 312 3.18 -3.04 21.59
CA LEU A 312 3.15 -1.77 22.34
C LEU A 312 1.91 -0.93 21.96
N CYS A 313 1.60 -0.83 20.67
CA CYS A 313 0.40 -0.13 20.20
C CYS A 313 -0.88 -0.79 20.69
N THR A 314 -0.96 -2.12 20.71
CA THR A 314 -2.14 -2.86 21.18
C THR A 314 -2.41 -2.58 22.66
N LEU A 315 -1.37 -2.68 23.49
CA LEU A 315 -1.46 -2.37 24.92
C LEU A 315 -1.96 -0.94 25.17
N LEU A 316 -1.35 0.04 24.51
CA LEU A 316 -1.70 1.44 24.69
C LEU A 316 -3.05 1.80 24.07
N THR A 317 -3.47 1.13 23.01
CA THR A 317 -4.83 1.26 22.46
C THR A 317 -5.87 0.73 23.45
N GLY A 318 -5.60 -0.39 24.12
CA GLY A 318 -6.44 -0.91 25.20
C GLY A 318 -6.58 0.07 26.37
N VAL A 319 -5.46 0.65 26.82
CA VAL A 319 -5.47 1.74 27.82
C VAL A 319 -6.27 2.95 27.32
N GLY A 320 -6.11 3.31 26.04
CA GLY A 320 -6.83 4.39 25.38
C GLY A 320 -8.35 4.17 25.38
N LEU A 321 -8.81 2.96 25.07
CA LEU A 321 -10.24 2.59 25.11
C LEU A 321 -10.84 2.73 26.50
N ILE A 322 -10.08 2.42 27.55
CA ILE A 322 -10.53 2.58 28.94
C ILE A 322 -10.56 4.08 29.30
N GLN A 323 -9.53 4.84 28.96
CA GLN A 323 -9.44 6.26 29.29
C GLN A 323 -10.45 7.13 28.52
N ILE A 324 -10.69 6.83 27.24
CA ILE A 324 -11.58 7.62 26.37
C ILE A 324 -13.04 7.54 26.84
N ARG A 325 -13.45 6.41 27.44
CA ARG A 325 -14.82 6.21 27.96
C ARG A 325 -15.14 7.15 29.13
N ARG A 326 -14.14 7.75 29.77
CA ARG A 326 -14.31 8.77 30.81
C ARG A 326 -14.68 10.15 30.24
N LEU A 327 -14.53 10.36 28.93
CA LEU A 327 -14.98 11.57 28.24
C LEU A 327 -16.48 11.53 27.99
N SER A 328 -17.12 12.69 28.02
CA SER A 328 -18.55 12.81 27.82
C SER A 328 -18.90 12.54 26.35
N LEU A 329 -19.97 11.77 26.14
CA LEU A 329 -20.50 11.51 24.80
C LEU A 329 -21.19 12.77 24.27
N VAL A 330 -20.91 13.13 23.03
CA VAL A 330 -21.64 14.20 22.35
C VAL A 330 -22.95 13.62 21.83
N THR A 331 -24.03 13.80 22.59
CA THR A 331 -25.39 13.52 22.11
C THR A 331 -25.72 14.53 21.01
N ALA A 332 -26.44 14.08 19.97
CA ALA A 332 -26.72 14.77 18.70
C ALA A 332 -27.35 16.19 18.77
N CYS A 333 -27.58 16.75 19.95
CA CYS A 333 -28.12 18.10 20.15
C CYS A 333 -27.08 19.23 19.98
N SER A 334 -25.76 18.93 19.92
CA SER A 334 -24.73 19.95 19.60
C SER A 334 -24.46 20.01 18.09
N ARG A 335 -25.37 20.67 17.37
CA ARG A 335 -25.52 20.68 15.89
C ARG A 335 -24.41 21.40 15.10
N HIS A 336 -23.34 21.86 15.76
CA HIS A 336 -22.25 22.61 15.12
C HIS A 336 -20.95 21.80 14.92
N ARG A 337 -20.88 20.57 15.46
CA ARG A 337 -19.79 19.60 15.26
C ARG A 337 -20.40 18.24 14.91
N GLY A 338 -20.90 18.11 13.68
CA GLY A 338 -21.55 16.90 13.19
C GLY A 338 -20.65 15.64 13.23
N PRO A 339 -21.26 14.44 13.06
CA PRO A 339 -20.54 13.18 12.96
C PRO A 339 -19.47 13.23 11.87
N LEU A 340 -18.47 12.35 11.97
CA LEU A 340 -17.39 12.19 10.99
C LEU A 340 -17.96 12.23 9.55
N PRO A 341 -17.35 12.97 8.61
CA PRO A 341 -17.75 12.92 7.21
C PRO A 341 -17.90 11.47 6.75
N THR A 342 -18.99 11.16 6.04
CA THR A 342 -19.25 9.82 5.48
C THR A 342 -18.02 9.24 4.76
N LEU A 343 -17.21 10.12 4.17
CA LEU A 343 -15.92 9.81 3.55
C LEU A 343 -14.97 9.03 4.47
N ASP A 344 -14.68 9.57 5.65
CA ASP A 344 -13.67 8.99 6.54
C ASP A 344 -14.09 7.60 7.04
N ARG A 345 -15.39 7.36 7.18
CA ARG A 345 -15.95 6.04 7.52
C ARG A 345 -15.76 5.04 6.37
N ILE A 346 -16.06 5.45 5.14
CA ILE A 346 -15.86 4.60 3.95
C ILE A 346 -14.37 4.28 3.79
N LEU A 347 -13.50 5.29 3.90
CA LEU A 347 -12.05 5.14 3.82
C LEU A 347 -11.50 4.21 4.91
N GLN A 348 -11.98 4.34 6.15
CA GLN A 348 -11.58 3.47 7.25
C GLN A 348 -11.97 2.01 6.98
N HIS A 349 -13.20 1.75 6.51
CA HIS A 349 -13.64 0.37 6.22
C HIS A 349 -12.91 -0.23 5.02
N ALA A 350 -12.77 0.51 3.92
CA ALA A 350 -12.08 0.04 2.72
C ALA A 350 -10.62 -0.32 3.01
N SER A 351 -9.93 0.52 3.78
CA SER A 351 -8.53 0.28 4.17
C SER A 351 -8.40 -0.90 5.15
N LEU A 352 -9.34 -1.04 6.09
CA LEU A 352 -9.38 -2.18 7.02
C LEU A 352 -9.53 -3.53 6.30
N THR A 353 -10.26 -3.59 5.18
CA THR A 353 -10.35 -4.80 4.34
C THR A 353 -8.97 -5.28 3.90
N GLY A 354 -8.06 -4.37 3.51
CA GLY A 354 -6.69 -4.72 3.15
C GLY A 354 -5.87 -5.23 4.33
N VAL A 355 -6.03 -4.62 5.51
CA VAL A 355 -5.38 -5.08 6.75
C VAL A 355 -5.80 -6.50 7.10
N VAL A 356 -7.10 -6.79 7.03
CA VAL A 356 -7.64 -8.14 7.30
C VAL A 356 -7.13 -9.14 6.27
N LEU A 357 -7.14 -8.79 4.99
CA LEU A 357 -6.64 -9.65 3.91
C LEU A 357 -5.17 -10.03 4.14
N TYR A 358 -4.30 -9.04 4.39
CA TYR A 358 -2.88 -9.28 4.66
C TYR A 358 -2.68 -10.15 5.91
N SER A 359 -3.42 -9.86 6.98
CA SER A 359 -3.30 -10.58 8.26
C SER A 359 -3.73 -12.04 8.13
N ILE A 360 -4.85 -12.34 7.47
CA ILE A 360 -5.36 -13.71 7.32
C ILE A 360 -4.41 -14.55 6.48
N PHE A 361 -4.02 -14.08 5.29
CA PHE A 361 -3.12 -14.84 4.43
C PHE A 361 -1.74 -15.04 5.08
N GLY A 362 -1.24 -14.02 5.79
CA GLY A 362 -0.02 -14.13 6.60
C GLY A 362 -0.14 -15.15 7.73
N MET A 363 -1.25 -15.16 8.46
CA MET A 363 -1.50 -16.16 9.51
C MET A 363 -1.61 -17.58 8.95
N VAL A 364 -2.23 -17.77 7.80
CA VAL A 364 -2.30 -19.10 7.16
C VAL A 364 -0.90 -19.62 6.82
N ALA A 365 -0.04 -18.79 6.21
CA ALA A 365 1.34 -19.16 5.91
C ALA A 365 2.20 -19.38 7.18
N GLY A 366 2.01 -18.56 8.22
CA GLY A 366 2.66 -18.75 9.51
C GLY A 366 2.16 -19.99 10.27
N GLY A 367 0.90 -20.37 10.07
CA GLY A 367 0.27 -21.52 10.73
C GLY A 367 0.72 -22.87 10.18
N SER A 368 1.23 -22.92 8.94
CA SER A 368 1.54 -24.17 8.23
C SER A 368 2.60 -25.05 8.92
N LYS A 369 3.49 -24.45 9.72
CA LYS A 369 4.55 -25.14 10.47
C LYS A 369 4.53 -24.77 11.96
N LEU A 370 3.36 -24.44 12.49
CA LEU A 370 3.23 -24.02 13.89
C LEU A 370 3.60 -25.15 14.86
N LEU A 371 3.26 -26.39 14.52
CA LEU A 371 3.56 -27.58 15.33
C LEU A 371 5.03 -28.00 15.26
N ASP A 372 5.73 -27.69 14.16
CA ASP A 372 7.15 -28.00 13.97
C ASP A 372 8.07 -27.07 14.77
N GLY A 373 7.52 -26.01 15.38
CA GLY A 373 8.28 -25.08 16.21
C GLY A 373 9.19 -24.12 15.44
N ASP A 374 9.00 -23.94 14.12
CA ASP A 374 9.83 -22.97 13.36
C ASP A 374 9.50 -21.53 13.81
N SER A 375 10.47 -20.92 14.49
CA SER A 375 10.38 -19.56 15.02
C SER A 375 9.96 -18.50 13.98
N ARG A 376 10.29 -18.68 12.69
CA ARG A 376 9.92 -17.74 11.62
C ARG A 376 8.43 -17.81 11.30
N HIS A 377 7.90 -19.02 11.18
CA HIS A 377 6.47 -19.28 10.96
C HIS A 377 5.63 -18.78 12.15
N ILE A 378 6.07 -19.09 13.38
CA ILE A 378 5.45 -18.59 14.62
C ILE A 378 5.45 -17.05 14.63
N SER A 379 6.58 -16.41 14.31
CA SER A 379 6.70 -14.95 14.27
C SER A 379 5.71 -14.33 13.28
N VAL A 380 5.57 -14.88 12.07
CA VAL A 380 4.60 -14.40 11.07
C VAL A 380 3.16 -14.57 11.55
N PHE A 381 2.84 -15.72 12.15
CA PHE A 381 1.51 -15.97 12.73
C PHE A 381 1.16 -14.97 13.84
N VAL A 382 2.06 -14.81 14.82
CA VAL A 382 1.90 -13.88 15.95
C VAL A 382 1.75 -12.44 15.44
N SER A 383 2.56 -12.07 14.47
CA SER A 383 2.55 -10.72 13.93
C SER A 383 1.30 -10.42 13.08
N GLY A 384 0.71 -11.43 12.41
CA GLY A 384 -0.59 -11.32 11.76
C GLY A 384 -1.74 -11.20 12.77
N ALA A 385 -1.72 -12.00 13.84
CA ALA A 385 -2.72 -11.92 14.91
C ALA A 385 -2.67 -10.58 15.64
N LEU A 386 -1.46 -10.10 15.99
CA LEU A 386 -1.26 -8.78 16.59
C LEU A 386 -1.75 -7.67 15.66
N LEU A 387 -1.47 -7.74 14.36
CA LEU A 387 -1.95 -6.76 13.39
C LEU A 387 -3.49 -6.68 13.37
N LEU A 388 -4.17 -7.83 13.35
CA LEU A 388 -5.63 -7.91 13.38
C LEU A 388 -6.21 -7.29 14.65
N VAL A 389 -5.71 -7.70 15.82
CA VAL A 389 -6.17 -7.21 17.13
C VAL A 389 -5.90 -5.71 17.26
N GLN A 390 -4.71 -5.27 16.85
CA GLN A 390 -4.31 -3.86 16.92
C GLN A 390 -5.19 -2.99 16.03
N ALA A 391 -5.43 -3.41 14.78
CA ALA A 391 -6.25 -2.64 13.84
C ALA A 391 -7.73 -2.58 14.26
N ALA A 392 -8.28 -3.69 14.75
CA ALA A 392 -9.64 -3.73 15.28
C ALA A 392 -9.80 -2.84 16.51
N ALA A 393 -8.90 -2.95 17.50
CA ALA A 393 -8.93 -2.14 18.71
C ALA A 393 -8.72 -0.65 18.40
N GLN A 394 -7.83 -0.30 17.48
CA GLN A 394 -7.56 1.09 17.10
C GLN A 394 -8.75 1.69 16.33
N SER A 395 -9.37 0.93 15.42
CA SER A 395 -10.57 1.38 14.72
C SER A 395 -11.73 1.62 15.68
N ALA A 396 -11.91 0.74 16.68
CA ALA A 396 -12.88 0.94 17.76
C ALA A 396 -12.56 2.18 18.60
N LEU A 397 -11.29 2.40 18.96
CA LEU A 397 -10.83 3.57 19.70
C LEU A 397 -11.13 4.86 18.93
N ILE A 398 -10.75 4.92 17.65
CA ILE A 398 -10.97 6.09 16.80
C ILE A 398 -12.46 6.36 16.66
N SER A 399 -13.26 5.34 16.35
CA SER A 399 -14.72 5.47 16.21
C SER A 399 -15.35 6.02 17.50
N GLU A 400 -14.96 5.51 18.67
CA GLU A 400 -15.48 5.99 19.96
C GLU A 400 -14.99 7.41 20.28
N ALA A 401 -13.70 7.68 20.07
CA ALA A 401 -13.07 8.94 20.39
C ALA A 401 -13.62 10.11 19.58
N LEU A 402 -13.97 9.88 18.32
CA LEU A 402 -14.56 10.89 17.44
C LEU A 402 -15.94 11.39 17.92
N HIS A 403 -16.64 10.62 18.76
CA HIS A 403 -17.93 11.01 19.34
C HIS A 403 -17.82 11.59 20.76
N ARG A 404 -16.59 11.78 21.29
CA ARG A 404 -16.36 12.20 22.67
C ARG A 404 -15.52 13.47 22.78
N ILE A 405 -15.90 14.35 23.71
CA ILE A 405 -15.19 15.61 23.99
C ILE A 405 -15.09 15.87 25.50
N CYS A 406 -14.14 16.72 25.88
CA CYS A 406 -14.08 17.26 27.23
C CYS A 406 -15.18 18.32 27.42
N VAL A 407 -16.08 18.11 28.39
CA VAL A 407 -17.13 19.08 28.74
C VAL A 407 -16.97 19.58 30.17
N SER A 408 -16.66 18.68 31.12
CA SER A 408 -16.51 19.03 32.53
C SER A 408 -15.17 19.74 32.80
N ARG A 409 -15.16 20.68 33.76
CA ARG A 409 -13.93 21.34 34.25
C ARG A 409 -12.88 20.32 34.72
N LEU A 410 -13.31 19.24 35.36
CA LEU A 410 -12.41 18.15 35.80
C LEU A 410 -11.78 17.42 34.59
N GLN A 411 -12.53 17.21 33.52
CA GLN A 411 -12.02 16.58 32.28
C GLN A 411 -11.04 17.50 31.54
N LEU A 412 -11.28 18.82 31.57
CA LEU A 412 -10.39 19.81 30.97
C LEU A 412 -9.04 19.91 31.72
N LEU A 413 -9.04 19.70 33.04
CA LEU A 413 -7.85 19.66 33.88
C LEU A 413 -7.09 18.33 33.74
N LEU A 414 -7.77 17.19 33.86
CA LEU A 414 -7.14 15.86 33.81
C LEU A 414 -6.76 15.42 32.40
N ARG A 415 -7.44 15.93 31.36
CA ARG A 415 -7.24 15.60 29.93
C ARG A 415 -7.09 14.09 29.71
N PRO A 416 -8.07 13.27 30.15
CA PRO A 416 -7.94 11.81 30.12
C PRO A 416 -7.78 11.33 28.68
N GLY A 417 -6.88 10.35 28.45
CA GLY A 417 -6.60 9.83 27.11
C GLY A 417 -5.63 10.66 26.27
N ARG A 418 -5.35 11.93 26.64
CA ARG A 418 -4.54 12.83 25.79
C ARG A 418 -3.13 12.32 25.55
N GLN A 419 -2.50 11.78 26.59
CA GLN A 419 -1.15 11.22 26.49
C GLN A 419 -1.12 9.98 25.59
N VAL A 420 -2.12 9.11 25.71
CA VAL A 420 -2.25 7.89 24.90
C VAL A 420 -2.50 8.23 23.43
N ILE A 421 -3.42 9.15 23.13
CA ILE A 421 -3.70 9.59 21.75
C ILE A 421 -2.45 10.23 21.13
N THR A 422 -1.73 11.06 21.90
CA THR A 422 -0.48 11.67 21.43
C THR A 422 0.57 10.61 21.11
N PHE A 423 0.75 9.61 21.97
CA PHE A 423 1.64 8.48 21.70
C PHE A 423 1.22 7.72 20.42
N LEU A 424 -0.06 7.35 20.32
CA LEU A 424 -0.58 6.56 19.20
C LEU A 424 -0.44 7.30 17.86
N LEU A 425 -0.46 8.65 17.87
CA LEU A 425 -0.19 9.45 16.68
C LEU A 425 1.23 9.18 16.17
N PHE A 426 2.26 9.32 17.01
CA PHE A 426 3.64 9.05 16.61
C PHE A 426 3.89 7.58 16.30
N ALA A 427 3.28 6.67 17.06
CA ALA A 427 3.41 5.23 16.85
C ALA A 427 2.78 4.78 15.50
N ASN A 428 1.65 5.37 15.10
CA ASN A 428 1.08 5.12 13.77
C ASN A 428 1.90 5.76 12.66
N SER A 429 2.52 6.92 12.88
CA SER A 429 3.43 7.52 11.90
C SER A 429 4.63 6.62 11.62
N ILE A 430 5.22 6.00 12.65
CA ILE A 430 6.33 5.07 12.42
C ILE A 430 5.89 3.74 11.81
N LEU A 431 4.72 3.21 12.21
CA LEU A 431 4.15 2.02 11.56
C LEU A 431 3.86 2.29 10.08
N TRP A 432 3.39 3.48 9.72
CA TRP A 432 3.21 3.90 8.34
C TRP A 432 4.53 3.88 7.56
N VAL A 433 5.59 4.49 8.09
CA VAL A 433 6.93 4.45 7.46
C VAL A 433 7.42 3.01 7.30
N PHE A 434 7.28 2.20 8.34
CA PHE A 434 7.72 0.80 8.33
C PHE A 434 6.96 -0.03 7.29
N ASP A 435 5.63 0.08 7.25
CA ASP A 435 4.79 -0.64 6.29
C ASP A 435 5.02 -0.17 4.85
N ALA A 436 5.30 1.11 4.63
CA ALA A 436 5.58 1.66 3.30
C ALA A 436 6.93 1.20 2.71
N PHE A 437 7.94 0.98 3.55
CA PHE A 437 9.32 0.83 3.09
C PHE A 437 9.94 -0.53 3.41
N VAL A 438 9.65 -1.10 4.58
CA VAL A 438 10.27 -2.36 5.05
C VAL A 438 9.40 -3.56 4.72
N THR A 439 8.07 -3.45 4.93
CA THR A 439 7.14 -4.58 4.75
C THR A 439 7.04 -5.05 3.30
N HIS A 440 7.36 -4.21 2.31
CA HIS A 440 7.45 -4.59 0.89
C HIS A 440 8.69 -5.42 0.54
N SER A 441 9.68 -5.50 1.43
CA SER A 441 10.88 -6.27 1.16
C SER A 441 10.63 -7.78 1.19
N TRP A 442 11.39 -8.51 0.37
CA TRP A 442 11.45 -9.96 0.40
C TRP A 442 11.75 -10.50 1.81
N ALA A 443 12.64 -9.84 2.56
CA ALA A 443 13.09 -10.26 3.89
C ALA A 443 11.93 -10.25 4.90
N ALA A 444 10.96 -9.35 4.71
CA ALA A 444 9.75 -9.28 5.52
C ALA A 444 8.67 -10.30 5.08
N GLN A 445 8.76 -10.84 3.86
CA GLN A 445 7.73 -11.67 3.22
C GLN A 445 8.18 -13.10 2.87
N GLU A 446 9.37 -13.50 3.32
CA GLU A 446 10.03 -14.77 2.96
C GLU A 446 9.13 -15.99 3.18
N VAL A 447 8.48 -16.08 4.35
CA VAL A 447 7.63 -17.22 4.72
C VAL A 447 6.41 -17.33 3.81
N GLN A 448 5.79 -16.19 3.49
CA GLN A 448 4.58 -16.13 2.66
C GLN A 448 4.90 -16.44 1.19
N LEU A 449 6.03 -15.94 0.68
CA LEU A 449 6.53 -16.24 -0.65
C LEU A 449 6.85 -17.74 -0.80
N HIS A 450 7.46 -18.36 0.22
CA HIS A 450 7.73 -19.81 0.21
C HIS A 450 6.46 -20.66 0.27
N PHE A 451 5.40 -20.18 0.90
CA PHE A 451 4.15 -20.94 1.06
C PHE A 451 3.23 -20.82 -0.16
N TYR A 452 3.02 -19.60 -0.67
CA TYR A 452 2.08 -19.33 -1.77
C TYR A 452 2.73 -19.24 -3.15
N GLY A 453 4.05 -19.07 -3.22
CA GLY A 453 4.76 -18.74 -4.46
C GLY A 453 4.63 -17.27 -4.87
N LEU A 454 5.45 -16.85 -5.85
CA LEU A 454 5.54 -15.45 -6.27
C LEU A 454 4.23 -14.90 -6.85
N LEU A 455 3.50 -15.70 -7.63
CA LEU A 455 2.30 -15.21 -8.33
C LEU A 455 1.13 -14.95 -7.36
N VAL A 456 0.76 -15.94 -6.55
CA VAL A 456 -0.38 -15.82 -5.62
C VAL A 456 -0.09 -14.78 -4.54
N TRP A 457 1.09 -14.86 -3.90
CA TRP A 457 1.46 -13.88 -2.89
C TRP A 457 1.70 -12.49 -3.51
N GLY A 458 2.23 -12.42 -4.73
CA GLY A 458 2.40 -11.18 -5.49
C GLY A 458 1.06 -10.44 -5.63
N VAL A 459 0.01 -11.10 -6.14
CA VAL A 459 -1.32 -10.46 -6.26
C VAL A 459 -1.85 -10.02 -4.88
N VAL A 460 -1.81 -10.91 -3.88
CA VAL A 460 -2.36 -10.64 -2.54
C VAL A 460 -1.65 -9.46 -1.87
N SER A 461 -0.32 -9.44 -1.91
CA SER A 461 0.50 -8.38 -1.30
C SER A 461 0.31 -7.04 -2.00
N ARG A 462 0.21 -7.01 -3.34
CA ARG A 462 0.00 -5.77 -4.12
C ARG A 462 -1.39 -5.15 -3.94
N ILE A 463 -2.39 -5.95 -3.57
CA ILE A 463 -3.72 -5.45 -3.18
C ILE A 463 -3.71 -4.99 -1.72
N SER A 464 -3.19 -5.82 -0.81
CA SER A 464 -3.38 -5.64 0.63
C SER A 464 -2.42 -4.63 1.26
N LEU A 465 -1.15 -4.57 0.82
CA LEU A 465 -0.15 -3.67 1.41
C LEU A 465 -0.47 -2.19 1.20
N PRO A 466 -0.85 -1.71 -0.01
CA PRO A 466 -1.18 -0.29 -0.16
C PRO A 466 -2.39 0.13 0.69
N LEU A 467 -3.38 -0.76 0.86
CA LEU A 467 -4.52 -0.52 1.75
C LEU A 467 -4.09 -0.50 3.22
N LEU A 468 -3.15 -1.35 3.63
CA LEU A 468 -2.55 -1.34 4.97
C LEU A 468 -1.78 -0.03 5.23
N VAL A 469 -0.93 0.41 4.30
CA VAL A 469 -0.18 1.67 4.42
C VAL A 469 -1.16 2.84 4.50
N PHE A 470 -2.18 2.87 3.64
CA PHE A 470 -3.22 3.88 3.68
C PHE A 470 -4.01 3.86 4.99
N TYR A 471 -4.34 2.68 5.54
CA TYR A 471 -4.97 2.56 6.86
C TYR A 471 -4.14 3.24 7.97
N ARG A 472 -2.80 3.05 7.95
CA ARG A 472 -1.89 3.70 8.92
C ARG A 472 -1.92 5.21 8.77
N PHE A 473 -1.79 5.71 7.55
CA PHE A 473 -1.82 7.14 7.26
C PHE A 473 -3.15 7.78 7.69
N HIS A 474 -4.27 7.19 7.28
CA HIS A 474 -5.61 7.68 7.63
C HIS A 474 -5.85 7.64 9.15
N SER A 475 -5.36 6.60 9.82
CA SER A 475 -5.41 6.53 11.29
C SER A 475 -4.66 7.67 11.98
N VAL A 476 -3.50 8.10 11.46
CA VAL A 476 -2.78 9.29 11.97
C VAL A 476 -3.63 10.55 11.84
N VAL A 477 -4.25 10.74 10.67
CA VAL A 477 -5.13 11.90 10.40
C VAL A 477 -6.33 11.90 11.36
N LEU A 478 -6.99 10.76 11.54
CA LEU A 478 -8.13 10.64 12.45
C LEU A 478 -7.74 10.85 13.92
N LEU A 479 -6.59 10.32 14.36
CA LEU A 479 -6.08 10.54 15.72
C LEU A 479 -5.73 12.02 15.97
N LEU A 480 -5.18 12.71 14.97
CA LEU A 480 -4.91 14.15 15.05
C LEU A 480 -6.22 14.95 15.15
N GLU A 481 -7.25 14.56 14.39
CA GLU A 481 -8.57 15.20 14.46
C GLU A 481 -9.25 14.95 15.82
N VAL A 482 -9.17 13.72 16.36
CA VAL A 482 -9.60 13.40 17.73
C VAL A 482 -8.89 14.31 18.73
N TRP A 483 -7.55 14.40 18.66
CA TRP A 483 -6.77 15.22 19.57
C TRP A 483 -7.20 16.70 19.50
N LYS A 484 -7.41 17.21 18.29
CA LYS A 484 -7.86 18.58 18.02
C LYS A 484 -9.28 18.85 18.49
N ARG A 485 -10.20 17.89 18.36
CA ARG A 485 -11.61 18.03 18.77
C ARG A 485 -11.79 17.90 20.28
N SER A 486 -11.17 16.89 20.89
CA SER A 486 -11.36 16.57 22.30
C SER A 486 -10.55 17.48 23.22
N TYR A 487 -9.38 17.97 22.78
CA TYR A 487 -8.48 18.80 23.61
C TYR A 487 -8.13 20.16 23.02
N GLY A 488 -8.53 20.46 21.78
CA GLY A 488 -8.40 21.81 21.23
C GLY A 488 -9.28 22.75 22.04
N SER A 489 -8.69 23.83 22.57
CA SER A 489 -9.38 24.81 23.40
C SER A 489 -10.62 25.29 22.65
N SER A 490 -11.78 24.82 23.11
CA SER A 490 -13.04 25.44 22.75
C SER A 490 -13.12 26.63 23.68
N GLY A 491 -12.92 27.83 23.13
CA GLY A 491 -13.26 29.06 23.83
C GLY A 491 -14.74 29.02 24.15
N ILE A 492 -15.08 28.39 25.27
CA ILE A 492 -16.33 28.54 25.98
C ILE A 492 -15.91 29.26 27.25
N TYR A 493 -15.69 30.56 27.11
CA TYR A 493 -15.76 31.50 28.22
C TYR A 493 -17.00 32.34 27.99
#